data_AF-A0A2A7SHV8-F1
#
_entry.id   AF-A0A2A7SHV8-F1
#
_cell.length_a   1.000
_cell.length_b   1.000
_cell.length_c   1.000
_cell.angle_alpha   90.00
_cell.angle_beta   90.00
_cell.angle_gamma   90.00
#
_symmetry.space_group_name_H-M   'P 1'
#
loop_
_entity.id
_entity.type
_entity.pdbx_description
1 polymer ?
#
loop_
_entity_poly.entity_id
_entity_poly.type
_entity_poly.pdbx_seq_one_letter_code
_entity_poly.pdbx_strand_id
1 'polypeptide(L)'
;MKTRFLSPRRLAGPTGVIRPRRAPVLAALALALGIAAAGCVPAAGANPVDSSAQAAPQLDARLGEQVLMLPRYPGNPGNPGNGAIELQTTVFKPPGPGPFPLVVLNHGKNPGDARRQPRSRHLRVAAQFVRRGYVVAIPMREGFAGSGGVYHGDSCDSARHGIDEAADVAAAIDSLVKLPYVDRSRIVIAGQSDGGLTTIALGTRRIPGVLGLVNFSGGVRKSACAGWQDALVDTYARYGGAAHYPSLWFYGDNDQLWPQPLPQRMFGAYREQARGPAAEARYVDIGVFGSNSHDFFDTPAGVRLWLPQVGAFFRSLGLPFEPVVDLRQVGGQAG
;
A
#
# COMPACT_ATOMS: atom_id res chain seq x y z
N MET A 1 8.80 -58.65 34.79
CA MET A 1 8.38 -59.22 36.09
C MET A 1 8.28 -58.07 37.10
N LYS A 2 7.09 -57.88 37.69
CA LYS A 2 6.73 -57.08 38.88
C LYS A 2 6.69 -55.52 38.82
N THR A 3 5.46 -55.08 38.59
CA THR A 3 4.71 -53.91 39.04
C THR A 3 4.84 -53.51 40.53
N ARG A 4 4.65 -52.20 40.81
CA ARG A 4 3.93 -51.57 41.96
C ARG A 4 3.81 -50.06 41.67
N PHE A 5 2.69 -49.55 41.13
CA PHE A 5 1.50 -49.01 41.81
C PHE A 5 1.76 -48.15 43.06
N LEU A 6 1.45 -46.84 42.96
CA LEU A 6 0.79 -46.03 43.99
C LEU A 6 0.27 -44.72 43.35
N SER A 7 -1.04 -44.49 43.49
CA SER A 7 -1.82 -43.26 43.30
C SER A 7 -3.03 -43.41 44.26
N PRO A 8 -3.85 -42.40 44.62
CA PRO A 8 -3.83 -40.96 44.33
C PRO A 8 -4.03 -40.09 45.60
N ARG A 9 -3.90 -38.76 45.49
CA ARG A 9 -4.67 -37.83 46.33
C ARG A 9 -5.39 -36.79 45.48
N ARG A 10 -6.71 -36.80 45.62
CA ARG A 10 -7.68 -35.81 45.13
C ARG A 10 -7.61 -34.55 45.99
N LEU A 11 -7.75 -33.39 45.37
CA LEU A 11 -8.45 -32.24 45.95
C LEU A 11 -9.37 -31.66 44.88
N ALA A 12 -10.63 -31.45 45.26
CA ALA A 12 -11.72 -31.01 44.42
C ALA A 12 -12.21 -29.62 44.86
N GLY A 13 -12.26 -28.69 43.89
CA GLY A 13 -13.24 -27.59 43.74
C GLY A 13 -13.11 -26.33 44.64
N PRO A 14 -13.83 -25.22 44.30
CA PRO A 14 -14.77 -25.04 43.20
C PRO A 14 -14.54 -23.84 42.26
N THR A 15 -15.20 -23.98 41.11
CA THR A 15 -15.67 -23.05 40.07
C THR A 15 -15.85 -21.55 40.39
N GLY A 16 -15.56 -20.69 39.40
CA GLY A 16 -16.05 -19.31 39.35
C GLY A 16 -15.63 -18.54 38.09
N VAL A 17 -16.33 -18.75 36.96
CA VAL A 17 -16.20 -17.94 35.74
C VAL A 17 -17.18 -16.77 35.82
N ILE A 18 -16.68 -15.53 35.76
CA ILE A 18 -17.51 -14.32 35.66
C ILE A 18 -17.48 -13.81 34.22
N ARG A 19 -18.61 -13.94 33.52
CA ARG A 19 -18.93 -13.24 32.26
C ARG A 19 -19.71 -11.95 32.57
N PRO A 20 -19.43 -10.81 31.92
CA PRO A 20 -20.30 -9.65 32.00
C PRO A 20 -21.59 -9.86 31.17
N ARG A 21 -22.72 -9.53 31.81
CA ARG A 21 -24.10 -9.63 31.32
C ARG A 21 -24.43 -8.52 30.32
N ARG A 22 -25.15 -8.90 29.25
CA ARG A 22 -25.92 -8.00 28.38
C ARG A 22 -27.19 -7.54 29.12
N ALA A 23 -27.55 -6.27 28.99
CA ALA A 23 -28.85 -5.73 29.41
C ALA A 23 -29.80 -5.56 28.19
N PRO A 24 -31.12 -5.61 28.40
CA PRO A 24 -32.09 -5.95 27.36
C PRO A 24 -32.66 -4.74 26.61
N VAL A 25 -33.09 -5.02 25.38
CA VAL A 25 -33.96 -4.18 24.55
C VAL A 25 -35.40 -4.32 25.07
N LEU A 26 -36.07 -3.19 25.30
CA LEU A 26 -37.51 -3.12 25.53
C LEU A 26 -38.16 -2.38 24.36
N ALA A 27 -38.98 -3.12 23.63
CA ALA A 27 -39.91 -2.59 22.65
C ALA A 27 -41.18 -2.13 23.35
N ALA A 28 -41.72 -0.98 22.94
CA ALA A 28 -43.07 -0.56 23.27
C ALA A 28 -43.78 -0.13 21.99
N LEU A 29 -44.81 -0.90 21.61
CA LEU A 29 -45.85 -0.52 20.67
C LEU A 29 -46.84 0.41 21.39
N ALA A 30 -47.22 1.51 20.76
CA ALA A 30 -48.47 2.20 21.06
C ALA A 30 -49.13 2.65 19.74
N LEU A 31 -50.34 2.12 19.54
CA LEU A 31 -51.26 2.40 18.45
C LEU A 31 -52.21 3.52 18.91
N ALA A 32 -52.43 4.56 18.11
CA ALA A 32 -53.53 5.50 18.29
C ALA A 32 -54.13 5.91 16.93
N LEU A 33 -55.44 5.74 16.80
CA LEU A 33 -56.28 6.12 15.65
C LEU A 33 -56.64 7.61 15.68
N GLY A 34 -56.55 8.24 14.49
CA GLY A 34 -57.42 9.24 13.84
C GLY A 34 -58.17 10.35 14.61
N ILE A 35 -58.09 11.58 14.10
CA ILE A 35 -59.17 12.30 13.37
C ILE A 35 -58.57 13.55 12.68
N ALA A 36 -59.07 13.84 11.48
CA ALA A 36 -58.65 14.89 10.57
C ALA A 36 -59.09 16.31 10.98
N ALA A 37 -58.29 17.30 10.59
CA ALA A 37 -58.77 18.66 10.31
C ALA A 37 -57.99 19.22 9.12
N ALA A 38 -58.74 19.64 8.10
CA ALA A 38 -58.25 20.18 6.84
C ALA A 38 -57.63 21.56 7.03
N GLY A 39 -56.48 21.80 6.39
CA GLY A 39 -55.83 23.10 6.28
C GLY A 39 -54.95 23.12 5.04
N CYS A 40 -55.40 23.83 4.01
CA CYS A 40 -54.74 24.00 2.72
C CYS A 40 -53.47 24.84 2.88
N VAL A 41 -52.29 24.34 2.46
CA VAL A 41 -51.04 25.11 2.34
C VAL A 41 -50.31 24.65 1.07
N PRO A 42 -49.83 25.55 0.20
CA PRO A 42 -49.51 25.25 -1.19
C PRO A 42 -48.19 24.47 -1.36
N ALA A 43 -48.11 23.78 -2.48
CA ALA A 43 -46.97 23.00 -2.92
C ALA A 43 -45.79 23.88 -3.39
N ALA A 44 -44.60 23.28 -3.29
CA ALA A 44 -43.38 23.54 -4.05
C ALA A 44 -42.52 24.76 -3.64
N GLY A 45 -41.78 24.60 -2.54
CA GLY A 45 -40.43 25.14 -2.42
C GLY A 45 -39.44 23.99 -2.59
N ALA A 46 -38.67 23.98 -3.68
CA ALA A 46 -37.59 23.02 -3.86
C ALA A 46 -36.57 23.21 -2.73
N ASN A 47 -36.35 22.17 -1.93
CA ASN A 47 -35.21 22.14 -1.01
C ASN A 47 -33.93 22.28 -1.85
N PRO A 48 -33.03 23.23 -1.55
CA PRO A 48 -31.71 23.21 -2.16
C PRO A 48 -31.07 21.88 -1.75
N VAL A 49 -30.73 21.10 -2.76
CA VAL A 49 -29.95 19.87 -2.60
C VAL A 49 -28.66 20.31 -1.93
N ASP A 50 -28.44 19.88 -0.70
CA ASP A 50 -27.20 20.07 0.04
C ASP A 50 -26.07 19.44 -0.79
N SER A 51 -25.49 20.27 -1.65
CA SER A 51 -24.28 19.95 -2.37
C SER A 51 -23.19 20.02 -1.31
N SER A 52 -22.95 18.89 -0.64
CA SER A 52 -21.75 18.72 0.17
C SER A 52 -20.54 18.91 -0.75
N ALA A 53 -20.09 20.15 -0.88
CA ALA A 53 -18.86 20.50 -1.54
C ALA A 53 -17.77 19.70 -0.82
N GLN A 54 -17.23 18.68 -1.48
CA GLN A 54 -16.07 17.96 -0.99
C GLN A 54 -14.97 19.00 -0.80
N ALA A 55 -14.64 19.29 0.46
CA ALA A 55 -13.60 20.24 0.79
C ALA A 55 -12.32 19.86 0.02
N ALA A 56 -11.69 20.85 -0.62
CA ALA A 56 -10.45 20.63 -1.34
C ALA A 56 -9.45 19.89 -0.43
N PRO A 57 -8.71 18.90 -0.95
CA PRO A 57 -7.83 18.09 -0.11
C PRO A 57 -6.80 18.98 0.59
N GLN A 58 -6.67 18.81 1.90
CA GLN A 58 -5.65 19.53 2.68
C GLN A 58 -4.25 18.99 2.32
N LEU A 59 -3.47 19.82 1.63
CA LEU A 59 -2.11 19.51 1.17
C LEU A 59 -1.06 19.92 2.22
N ASP A 60 0.00 19.13 2.38
CA ASP A 60 1.16 19.49 3.20
C ASP A 60 2.16 20.34 2.40
N ALA A 61 2.04 21.66 2.53
CA ALA A 61 2.90 22.62 1.85
C ALA A 61 4.40 22.42 2.15
N ARG A 62 4.74 21.89 3.34
CA ARG A 62 6.15 21.66 3.73
C ARG A 62 6.80 20.57 2.90
N LEU A 63 6.00 19.64 2.37
CA LEU A 63 6.45 18.55 1.51
C LEU A 63 6.27 18.88 0.01
N GLY A 64 5.79 20.08 -0.32
CA GLY A 64 5.41 20.41 -1.69
C GLY A 64 4.36 19.44 -2.22
N GLU A 65 3.38 19.05 -1.38
CA GLU A 65 2.34 18.10 -1.79
C GLU A 65 1.45 18.69 -2.88
N GLN A 66 1.21 17.88 -3.91
CA GLN A 66 0.36 18.16 -5.06
C GLN A 66 -0.47 16.90 -5.38
N VAL A 67 -1.57 17.10 -6.08
CA VAL A 67 -2.37 16.00 -6.65
C VAL A 67 -2.44 16.22 -8.16
N LEU A 68 -1.98 15.23 -8.91
CA LEU A 68 -2.02 15.20 -10.37
C LEU A 68 -3.00 14.11 -10.82
N MET A 69 -3.72 14.34 -11.91
CA MET A 69 -4.48 13.31 -12.62
C MET A 69 -3.64 12.86 -13.82
N LEU A 70 -3.13 11.63 -13.78
CA LEU A 70 -2.24 11.11 -14.82
C LEU A 70 -2.98 10.14 -15.74
N PRO A 71 -2.90 10.28 -17.07
CA PRO A 71 -3.64 9.40 -17.97
C PRO A 71 -3.08 7.98 -17.96
N ARG A 72 -3.98 7.00 -18.04
CA ARG A 72 -3.69 5.58 -18.31
C ARG A 72 -4.66 5.09 -19.36
N TYR A 73 -4.12 4.59 -20.48
CA TYR A 73 -4.90 4.14 -21.62
C TYR A 73 -5.22 2.64 -21.49
N PRO A 74 -6.49 2.24 -21.37
CA PRO A 74 -6.89 0.84 -21.34
C PRO A 74 -6.68 0.14 -22.68
N GLY A 75 -5.60 -0.61 -22.80
CA GLY A 75 -5.35 -1.46 -23.96
C GLY A 75 -3.87 -1.71 -24.22
N ASN A 76 -3.58 -2.52 -25.25
CA ASN A 76 -2.22 -2.68 -25.74
C ASN A 76 -1.71 -1.35 -26.35
N PRO A 77 -0.38 -1.12 -26.44
CA PRO A 77 0.25 0.05 -27.07
C PRO A 77 -0.06 0.32 -28.58
N GLY A 78 -1.16 -0.20 -29.11
CA GLY A 78 -1.67 0.04 -30.46
C GLY A 78 -3.20 0.02 -30.58
N ASN A 79 -3.95 -0.15 -29.48
CA ASN A 79 -5.41 -0.03 -29.45
C ASN A 79 -5.86 0.48 -28.06
N PRO A 80 -5.96 1.80 -27.86
CA PRO A 80 -6.11 2.42 -26.53
C PRO A 80 -7.50 2.27 -25.89
N GLY A 81 -8.42 1.47 -26.46
CA GLY A 81 -9.76 1.26 -25.92
C GLY A 81 -10.56 2.56 -25.78
N ASN A 82 -11.58 2.54 -24.89
CA ASN A 82 -12.62 3.56 -24.71
C ASN A 82 -12.15 4.92 -24.12
N GLY A 83 -10.94 5.38 -24.45
CA GLY A 83 -10.34 6.61 -23.91
C GLY A 83 -9.51 6.38 -22.65
N ALA A 84 -8.67 7.37 -22.29
CA ALA A 84 -7.86 7.30 -21.07
C ALA A 84 -8.73 7.32 -19.81
N ILE A 85 -8.37 6.50 -18.82
CA ILE A 85 -8.76 6.76 -17.44
C ILE A 85 -7.70 7.62 -16.75
N GLU A 86 -8.08 8.34 -15.72
CA GLU A 86 -7.16 9.18 -14.95
C GLU A 86 -6.80 8.53 -13.62
N LEU A 87 -5.50 8.47 -13.33
CA LEU A 87 -4.94 7.98 -12.07
C LEU A 87 -4.65 9.16 -11.15
N GLN A 88 -5.38 9.24 -10.04
CA GLN A 88 -5.13 10.24 -9.01
C GLN A 88 -3.78 9.97 -8.35
N THR A 89 -2.83 10.87 -8.52
CA THR A 89 -1.43 10.70 -8.08
C THR A 89 -1.05 11.77 -7.09
N THR A 90 -0.70 11.37 -5.87
CA THR A 90 -0.05 12.26 -4.90
C THR A 90 1.39 12.48 -5.31
N VAL A 91 1.84 13.73 -5.40
CA VAL A 91 3.25 14.05 -5.64
C VAL A 91 3.77 14.94 -4.51
N PHE A 92 4.93 14.61 -3.97
CA PHE A 92 5.68 15.46 -3.05
C PHE A 92 6.95 15.91 -3.74
N LYS A 93 7.12 17.22 -3.89
CA LYS A 93 8.24 17.83 -4.60
C LYS A 93 9.17 18.57 -3.61
N PRO A 94 10.47 18.22 -3.55
CA PRO A 94 11.45 19.02 -2.81
C PRO A 94 11.52 20.47 -3.33
N PRO A 95 11.92 21.44 -2.47
CA PRO A 95 12.17 22.81 -2.93
C PRO A 95 13.31 22.85 -3.97
N GLY A 96 13.15 23.72 -4.98
CA GLY A 96 14.15 23.94 -6.03
C GLY A 96 13.70 23.54 -7.44
N PRO A 97 14.58 23.78 -8.44
CA PRO A 97 14.26 23.55 -9.85
C PRO A 97 14.34 22.07 -10.28
N GLY A 98 15.10 21.24 -9.57
CA GLY A 98 15.43 19.86 -9.99
C GLY A 98 16.58 19.84 -11.03
N PRO A 99 16.73 18.75 -11.81
CA PRO A 99 15.92 17.54 -11.78
C PRO A 99 16.24 16.67 -10.56
N PHE A 100 15.19 16.16 -9.90
CA PHE A 100 15.28 15.33 -8.70
C PHE A 100 15.09 13.85 -9.05
N PRO A 101 15.83 12.91 -8.41
CA PRO A 101 15.51 11.50 -8.51
C PRO A 101 14.08 11.22 -8.01
N LEU A 102 13.46 10.17 -8.54
CA LEU A 102 12.08 9.80 -8.29
C LEU A 102 11.98 8.54 -7.41
N VAL A 103 11.13 8.60 -6.40
CA VAL A 103 10.60 7.42 -5.72
C VAL A 103 9.12 7.28 -6.06
N VAL A 104 8.74 6.16 -6.67
CA VAL A 104 7.32 5.80 -6.84
C VAL A 104 6.94 4.84 -5.73
N LEU A 105 5.95 5.22 -4.92
CA LEU A 105 5.48 4.43 -3.79
C LEU A 105 4.09 3.86 -4.08
N ASN A 106 3.98 2.54 -4.06
CA ASN A 106 2.75 1.80 -4.31
C ASN A 106 2.00 1.55 -3.00
N HIS A 107 0.72 1.94 -2.99
CA HIS A 107 -0.17 1.70 -1.85
C HIS A 107 -0.57 0.22 -1.72
N GLY A 108 -0.90 -0.19 -0.51
CA GLY A 108 -1.56 -1.47 -0.25
C GLY A 108 -3.06 -1.43 -0.57
N LYS A 109 -3.77 -2.50 -0.25
CA LYS A 109 -5.23 -2.58 -0.37
C LYS A 109 -5.84 -2.95 0.98
N ASN A 110 -6.63 -2.05 1.55
CA ASN A 110 -7.41 -2.36 2.75
C ASN A 110 -8.62 -3.24 2.41
N PRO A 111 -9.21 -3.95 3.38
CA PRO A 111 -10.52 -4.58 3.21
C PRO A 111 -11.60 -3.57 2.82
N GLY A 112 -12.62 -4.05 2.10
CA GLY A 112 -13.75 -3.23 1.67
C GLY A 112 -13.59 -2.65 0.26
N ASP A 113 -14.46 -1.70 -0.06
CA ASP A 113 -14.57 -1.07 -1.38
C ASP A 113 -13.33 -0.21 -1.69
N ALA A 114 -12.58 -0.59 -2.72
CA ALA A 114 -11.39 0.12 -3.20
C ALA A 114 -11.68 1.60 -3.52
N ARG A 115 -12.86 1.90 -4.09
CA ARG A 115 -13.24 3.25 -4.48
C ARG A 115 -13.38 4.19 -3.28
N ARG A 116 -13.76 3.64 -2.12
CA ARG A 116 -13.96 4.41 -0.88
C ARG A 116 -12.70 4.51 -0.02
N GLN A 117 -11.60 3.88 -0.44
CA GLN A 117 -10.34 4.04 0.27
C GLN A 117 -9.80 5.47 0.06
N PRO A 118 -9.25 6.11 1.10
CA PRO A 118 -8.67 7.44 0.94
C PRO A 118 -7.44 7.38 0.03
N ARG A 119 -7.14 8.51 -0.61
CA ARG A 119 -5.87 8.70 -1.33
C ARG A 119 -4.69 8.43 -0.39
N SER A 120 -3.76 7.60 -0.84
CA SER A 120 -2.55 7.29 -0.10
C SER A 120 -1.56 8.46 -0.12
N ARG A 121 -1.04 8.80 1.07
CA ARG A 121 -0.10 9.90 1.27
C ARG A 121 1.23 9.47 1.88
N HIS A 122 1.21 8.46 2.76
CA HIS A 122 2.38 7.95 3.48
C HIS A 122 3.33 9.04 3.99
N LEU A 123 2.79 10.04 4.69
CA LEU A 123 3.50 11.30 4.95
C LEU A 123 4.84 11.12 5.67
N ARG A 124 4.99 10.15 6.59
CA ARG A 124 6.28 9.97 7.28
C ARG A 124 7.32 9.37 6.34
N VAL A 125 6.91 8.42 5.51
CA VAL A 125 7.77 7.79 4.49
C VAL A 125 8.14 8.81 3.42
N ALA A 126 7.17 9.53 2.85
CA ALA A 126 7.40 10.57 1.86
C ALA A 126 8.37 11.63 2.39
N ALA A 127 8.21 12.08 3.64
CA ALA A 127 9.11 13.03 4.27
C ALA A 127 10.56 12.53 4.34
N GLN A 128 10.82 11.21 4.49
CA GLN A 128 12.20 10.70 4.50
C GLN A 128 12.90 10.89 3.16
N PHE A 129 12.18 10.71 2.06
CA PHE A 129 12.72 10.85 0.71
C PHE A 129 12.78 12.32 0.27
N VAL A 130 11.76 13.13 0.57
CA VAL A 130 11.78 14.58 0.29
C VAL A 130 12.95 15.25 1.02
N ARG A 131 13.22 14.89 2.28
CA ARG A 131 14.41 15.37 3.03
C ARG A 131 15.72 15.09 2.31
N ARG A 132 15.77 14.08 1.45
CA ARG A 132 16.96 13.62 0.70
C ARG A 132 16.93 14.07 -0.76
N GLY A 133 16.05 15.02 -1.11
CA GLY A 133 15.98 15.59 -2.45
C GLY A 133 15.30 14.71 -3.49
N TYR A 134 14.41 13.80 -3.08
CA TYR A 134 13.64 12.96 -4.01
C TYR A 134 12.23 13.52 -4.21
N VAL A 135 11.77 13.51 -5.46
CA VAL A 135 10.34 13.56 -5.74
C VAL A 135 9.73 12.23 -5.31
N VAL A 136 8.60 12.26 -4.62
CA VAL A 136 7.85 11.06 -4.24
C VAL A 136 6.51 11.10 -4.93
N ALA A 137 6.18 10.08 -5.70
CA ALA A 137 4.87 9.93 -6.34
C ALA A 137 4.14 8.69 -5.82
N ILE A 138 2.86 8.84 -5.50
CA ILE A 138 1.98 7.77 -5.00
C ILE A 138 0.75 7.72 -5.91
N PRO A 139 0.82 7.00 -7.06
CA PRO A 139 -0.34 6.83 -7.92
C PRO A 139 -1.36 5.93 -7.22
N MET A 140 -2.61 6.39 -7.13
CA MET A 140 -3.74 5.52 -6.82
C MET A 140 -4.07 4.72 -8.08
N ARG A 141 -4.01 3.40 -7.98
CA ARG A 141 -4.26 2.48 -9.10
C ARG A 141 -5.74 2.53 -9.51
N GLU A 142 -6.05 1.98 -10.67
CA GLU A 142 -7.41 2.09 -11.23
C GLU A 142 -8.47 1.55 -10.26
N GLY A 143 -9.60 2.24 -10.20
CA GLY A 143 -10.70 1.92 -9.30
C GLY A 143 -10.53 2.36 -7.85
N PHE A 144 -9.35 2.84 -7.42
CA PHE A 144 -9.14 3.34 -6.05
C PHE A 144 -9.34 4.85 -5.92
N ALA A 145 -9.87 5.29 -4.77
CA ALA A 145 -9.99 6.70 -4.39
C ALA A 145 -10.56 7.57 -5.53
N GLY A 146 -9.85 8.63 -5.93
CA GLY A 146 -10.23 9.51 -7.04
C GLY A 146 -9.85 9.02 -8.44
N SER A 147 -9.21 7.85 -8.58
CA SER A 147 -8.87 7.30 -9.89
C SER A 147 -10.09 6.76 -10.63
N GLY A 148 -10.08 6.92 -11.95
CA GLY A 148 -11.03 6.27 -12.85
C GLY A 148 -10.83 4.76 -12.93
N GLY A 149 -11.56 4.10 -13.83
CA GLY A 149 -11.46 2.63 -14.03
C GLY A 149 -12.15 1.81 -12.93
N VAL A 150 -11.82 0.53 -12.85
CA VAL A 150 -12.42 -0.44 -11.91
C VAL A 150 -11.33 -1.34 -11.35
N TYR A 151 -11.37 -1.59 -10.05
CA TYR A 151 -10.44 -2.51 -9.40
C TYR A 151 -10.87 -3.96 -9.64
N HIS A 152 -9.98 -4.79 -10.21
CA HIS A 152 -10.26 -6.17 -10.62
C HIS A 152 -9.66 -7.23 -9.68
N GLY A 153 -9.57 -6.93 -8.37
CA GLY A 153 -8.79 -7.73 -7.42
C GLY A 153 -9.43 -9.01 -6.87
N ASP A 154 -10.46 -9.58 -7.52
CA ASP A 154 -11.19 -10.74 -7.01
C ASP A 154 -10.79 -12.08 -7.65
N SER A 155 -9.75 -12.11 -8.50
CA SER A 155 -9.22 -13.36 -9.06
C SER A 155 -8.35 -14.14 -8.07
N CYS A 156 -8.30 -15.48 -8.20
CA CYS A 156 -7.33 -16.34 -7.48
C CYS A 156 -5.91 -16.32 -8.09
N ASP A 157 -5.71 -15.63 -9.21
CA ASP A 157 -4.42 -15.49 -9.87
C ASP A 157 -3.66 -14.28 -9.30
N SER A 158 -2.87 -14.53 -8.26
CA SER A 158 -2.06 -13.50 -7.61
C SER A 158 -0.99 -12.92 -8.54
N ALA A 159 -0.47 -13.73 -9.47
CA ALA A 159 0.54 -13.29 -10.42
C ALA A 159 -0.04 -12.31 -11.44
N ARG A 160 -1.21 -12.63 -11.99
CA ARG A 160 -1.94 -11.71 -12.88
C ARG A 160 -2.33 -10.42 -12.16
N HIS A 161 -2.87 -10.54 -10.94
CA HIS A 161 -3.23 -9.41 -10.10
C HIS A 161 -2.08 -8.39 -9.96
N GLY A 162 -0.89 -8.83 -9.54
CA GLY A 162 0.24 -7.92 -9.39
C GLY A 162 0.70 -7.28 -10.71
N ILE A 163 0.59 -8.00 -11.84
CA ILE A 163 0.96 -7.50 -13.18
C ILE A 163 -0.01 -6.43 -13.69
N ASP A 164 -1.30 -6.61 -13.43
CA ASP A 164 -2.36 -5.66 -13.78
C ASP A 164 -2.20 -4.37 -12.96
N GLU A 165 -2.09 -4.48 -11.63
CA GLU A 165 -1.85 -3.32 -10.75
C GLU A 165 -0.54 -2.59 -11.13
N ALA A 166 0.49 -3.33 -11.56
CA ALA A 166 1.75 -2.75 -12.00
C ALA A 166 1.64 -2.01 -13.35
N ALA A 167 0.66 -2.33 -14.19
CA ALA A 167 0.46 -1.62 -15.46
C ALA A 167 0.06 -0.15 -15.22
N ASP A 168 -0.77 0.11 -14.21
CA ASP A 168 -1.15 1.47 -13.83
C ASP A 168 0.05 2.29 -13.34
N VAL A 169 0.90 1.65 -12.54
CA VAL A 169 2.11 2.29 -12.01
C VAL A 169 3.09 2.62 -13.15
N ALA A 170 3.23 1.73 -14.13
CA ALA A 170 4.03 2.00 -15.33
C ALA A 170 3.50 3.20 -16.12
N ALA A 171 2.18 3.27 -16.34
CA ALA A 171 1.55 4.41 -17.03
C ALA A 171 1.73 5.74 -16.26
N ALA A 172 1.66 5.69 -14.93
CA ALA A 172 1.97 6.85 -14.10
C ALA A 172 3.43 7.29 -14.28
N ILE A 173 4.39 6.35 -14.28
CA ILE A 173 5.81 6.64 -14.52
C ILE A 173 6.01 7.33 -15.88
N ASP A 174 5.35 6.87 -16.95
CA ASP A 174 5.45 7.48 -18.29
C ASP A 174 5.05 8.96 -18.33
N SER A 175 4.17 9.38 -17.43
CA SER A 175 3.79 10.78 -17.24
C SER A 175 4.75 11.51 -16.31
N LEU A 176 5.13 10.90 -15.18
CA LEU A 176 5.99 11.50 -14.18
C LEU A 176 7.38 11.87 -14.73
N VAL A 177 7.97 11.03 -15.58
CA VAL A 177 9.30 11.27 -16.17
C VAL A 177 9.35 12.44 -17.16
N LYS A 178 8.18 12.98 -17.55
CA LYS A 178 8.05 14.16 -18.42
C LYS A 178 8.00 15.46 -17.63
N LEU A 179 7.82 15.39 -16.30
CA LEU A 179 7.84 16.58 -15.45
C LEU A 179 9.26 17.19 -15.47
N PRO A 180 9.40 18.51 -15.69
CA PRO A 180 10.70 19.14 -15.93
C PRO A 180 11.64 19.07 -14.73
N TYR A 181 11.10 18.86 -13.53
CA TYR A 181 11.84 18.74 -12.29
C TYR A 181 12.13 17.28 -11.89
N VAL A 182 11.75 16.28 -12.70
CA VAL A 182 12.03 14.87 -12.44
C VAL A 182 13.22 14.40 -13.27
N ASP A 183 14.18 13.75 -12.62
CA ASP A 183 15.26 13.04 -13.28
C ASP A 183 14.78 11.66 -13.72
N ARG A 184 14.51 11.54 -15.02
CA ARG A 184 14.04 10.29 -15.65
C ARG A 184 15.05 9.14 -15.61
N SER A 185 16.30 9.37 -15.21
CA SER A 185 17.36 8.35 -15.18
C SER A 185 17.55 7.70 -13.81
N ARG A 186 16.92 8.26 -12.76
CA ARG A 186 17.11 7.84 -11.37
C ARG A 186 15.78 7.60 -10.68
N ILE A 187 15.24 6.40 -10.88
CA ILE A 187 13.93 5.98 -10.37
C ILE A 187 14.09 4.76 -9.45
N VAL A 188 13.51 4.82 -8.27
CA VAL A 188 13.33 3.67 -7.37
C VAL A 188 11.85 3.45 -7.12
N ILE A 189 11.45 2.19 -7.07
CA ILE A 189 10.05 1.83 -6.86
C ILE A 189 9.95 1.12 -5.52
N ALA A 190 9.00 1.54 -4.70
CA ALA A 190 8.76 0.96 -3.39
C ALA A 190 7.27 0.66 -3.21
N GLY A 191 6.93 -0.21 -2.27
CA GLY A 191 5.53 -0.42 -1.90
C GLY A 191 5.36 -1.32 -0.71
N GLN A 192 4.18 -1.24 -0.09
CA GLN A 192 3.84 -2.04 1.08
C GLN A 192 2.61 -2.92 0.83
N SER A 193 2.58 -4.13 1.40
CA SER A 193 1.45 -5.06 1.26
C SER A 193 1.17 -5.41 -0.21
N ASP A 194 -0.06 -5.26 -0.68
CA ASP A 194 -0.41 -5.38 -2.09
C ASP A 194 0.48 -4.49 -2.99
N GLY A 195 0.86 -3.30 -2.52
CA GLY A 195 1.82 -2.43 -3.22
C GLY A 195 3.25 -2.98 -3.27
N GLY A 196 3.65 -3.80 -2.28
CA GLY A 196 4.92 -4.52 -2.31
C GLY A 196 4.93 -5.64 -3.35
N LEU A 197 3.81 -6.37 -3.48
CA LEU A 197 3.59 -7.32 -4.58
C LEU A 197 3.67 -6.60 -5.94
N THR A 198 2.91 -5.51 -6.11
CA THR A 198 2.92 -4.68 -7.32
C THR A 198 4.32 -4.17 -7.66
N THR A 199 5.10 -3.77 -6.66
CA THR A 199 6.48 -3.30 -6.84
C THR A 199 7.38 -4.37 -7.44
N ILE A 200 7.30 -5.62 -6.93
CA ILE A 200 8.08 -6.73 -7.48
C ILE A 200 7.56 -7.16 -8.85
N ALA A 201 6.25 -7.17 -9.05
CA ALA A 201 5.63 -7.46 -10.35
C ALA A 201 6.05 -6.46 -11.42
N LEU A 202 6.13 -5.17 -11.09
CA LEU A 202 6.62 -4.13 -12.00
C LEU A 202 8.07 -4.37 -12.43
N GLY A 203 8.86 -5.01 -11.57
CA GLY A 203 10.23 -5.43 -11.84
C GLY A 203 10.39 -6.43 -12.98
N THR A 204 9.31 -7.07 -13.43
CA THR A 204 9.30 -7.95 -14.62
C THR A 204 9.23 -7.19 -15.94
N ARG A 205 9.16 -5.86 -15.90
CA ARG A 205 9.18 -4.97 -17.08
C ARG A 205 10.47 -4.16 -17.09
N ARG A 206 11.07 -3.96 -18.26
CA ARG A 206 12.20 -3.03 -18.42
C ARG A 206 11.67 -1.60 -18.60
N ILE A 207 11.62 -0.86 -17.51
CA ILE A 207 11.29 0.56 -17.47
C ILE A 207 12.61 1.38 -17.47
N PRO A 208 12.83 2.25 -18.47
CA PRO A 208 14.01 3.12 -18.50
C PRO A 208 14.14 3.97 -17.23
N GLY A 209 15.35 4.07 -16.70
CA GLY A 209 15.67 4.87 -15.51
C GLY A 209 15.35 4.22 -14.16
N VAL A 210 14.68 3.06 -14.13
CA VAL A 210 14.50 2.29 -12.90
C VAL A 210 15.80 1.61 -12.51
N LEU A 211 16.21 1.78 -11.25
CA LEU A 211 17.48 1.29 -10.73
C LEU A 211 17.30 0.17 -9.70
N GLY A 212 16.19 0.14 -8.97
CA GLY A 212 15.95 -0.86 -7.94
C GLY A 212 14.55 -0.82 -7.35
N LEU A 213 14.24 -1.86 -6.58
CA LEU A 213 12.92 -2.11 -6.00
C LEU A 213 13.00 -2.27 -4.48
N VAL A 214 12.03 -1.75 -3.73
CA VAL A 214 11.93 -1.92 -2.27
C VAL A 214 10.55 -2.47 -1.90
N ASN A 215 10.53 -3.70 -1.39
CA ASN A 215 9.34 -4.43 -1.01
C ASN A 215 9.18 -4.44 0.52
N PHE A 216 8.14 -3.81 1.04
CA PHE A 216 7.78 -3.84 2.47
C PHE A 216 6.59 -4.77 2.71
N SER A 217 6.80 -5.92 3.34
CA SER A 217 5.75 -6.93 3.59
C SER A 217 4.87 -7.20 2.36
N GLY A 218 5.47 -7.38 1.19
CA GLY A 218 4.72 -7.54 -0.06
C GLY A 218 3.97 -8.85 -0.14
N GLY A 219 2.74 -8.80 -0.65
CA GLY A 219 1.93 -9.98 -0.89
C GLY A 219 0.47 -9.62 -1.10
N VAL A 220 -0.33 -10.59 -1.51
CA VAL A 220 -1.78 -10.47 -1.57
C VAL A 220 -2.44 -11.68 -0.93
N ARG A 221 -3.39 -11.43 -0.02
CA ARG A 221 -4.03 -12.48 0.77
C ARG A 221 -5.32 -12.91 0.09
N LYS A 222 -5.29 -14.05 -0.61
CA LYS A 222 -6.43 -14.63 -1.32
C LYS A 222 -7.03 -15.80 -0.55
N SER A 223 -7.37 -15.60 0.72
CA SER A 223 -7.73 -16.70 1.65
C SER A 223 -8.97 -17.52 1.26
N ALA A 224 -9.80 -17.02 0.34
CA ALA A 224 -10.92 -17.77 -0.22
C ALA A 224 -10.50 -18.77 -1.33
N CYS A 225 -9.27 -18.66 -1.84
CA CYS A 225 -8.72 -19.53 -2.87
C CYS A 225 -7.97 -20.71 -2.23
N ALA A 226 -8.21 -21.92 -2.74
CA ALA A 226 -7.48 -23.10 -2.31
C ALA A 226 -5.97 -22.93 -2.58
N GLY A 227 -5.13 -23.29 -1.60
CA GLY A 227 -3.67 -23.23 -1.74
C GLY A 227 -3.10 -21.82 -1.94
N TRP A 228 -3.80 -20.76 -1.54
CA TRP A 228 -3.39 -19.38 -1.83
C TRP A 228 -1.97 -19.01 -1.38
N GLN A 229 -1.45 -19.63 -0.32
CA GLN A 229 -0.08 -19.41 0.14
C GLN A 229 0.94 -19.97 -0.86
N ASP A 230 0.72 -21.20 -1.34
CA ASP A 230 1.59 -21.82 -2.34
C ASP A 230 1.49 -21.09 -3.68
N ALA A 231 0.28 -20.67 -4.07
CA ALA A 231 0.07 -19.83 -5.24
C ALA A 231 0.82 -18.48 -5.15
N LEU A 232 0.94 -17.90 -3.95
CA LEU A 232 1.71 -16.68 -3.72
C LEU A 232 3.22 -16.95 -3.80
N VAL A 233 3.70 -18.10 -3.31
CA VAL A 233 5.10 -18.53 -3.49
C VAL A 233 5.42 -18.71 -4.99
N ASP A 234 4.57 -19.40 -5.73
CA ASP A 234 4.70 -19.59 -7.18
C ASP A 234 4.65 -18.27 -7.93
N THR A 235 3.84 -17.32 -7.47
CA THR A 235 3.79 -15.96 -8.01
C THR A 235 5.15 -15.28 -7.91
N TYR A 236 5.79 -15.34 -6.75
CA TYR A 236 7.10 -14.76 -6.56
C TYR A 236 8.21 -15.50 -7.32
N ALA A 237 8.10 -16.82 -7.50
CA ALA A 237 8.98 -17.57 -8.40
C ALA A 237 8.90 -17.05 -9.84
N ARG A 238 7.68 -16.88 -10.37
CA ARG A 238 7.44 -16.35 -11.72
C ARG A 238 7.98 -14.94 -11.88
N TYR A 239 7.77 -14.07 -10.89
CA TYR A 239 8.34 -12.73 -10.90
C TYR A 239 9.87 -12.75 -10.87
N GLY A 240 10.48 -13.62 -10.08
CA GLY A 240 11.93 -13.81 -10.06
C GLY A 240 12.49 -14.16 -11.43
N GLY A 241 11.88 -15.13 -12.12
CA GLY A 241 12.31 -15.58 -13.45
C GLY A 241 12.23 -14.51 -14.54
N ALA A 242 11.41 -13.47 -14.36
CA ALA A 242 11.25 -12.37 -15.30
C ALA A 242 11.85 -11.03 -14.82
N ALA A 243 12.40 -10.97 -13.61
CA ALA A 243 12.84 -9.72 -13.00
C ALA A 243 14.12 -9.14 -13.63
N HIS A 244 14.23 -7.81 -13.59
CA HIS A 244 15.35 -7.08 -14.20
C HIS A 244 16.21 -6.27 -13.24
N TYR A 245 15.77 -6.04 -12.00
CA TYR A 245 16.38 -5.08 -11.08
C TYR A 245 16.75 -5.72 -9.74
N PRO A 246 17.81 -5.24 -9.07
CA PRO A 246 18.08 -5.61 -7.69
C PRO A 246 16.93 -5.14 -6.80
N SER A 247 16.69 -5.85 -5.70
CA SER A 247 15.58 -5.55 -4.81
C SER A 247 15.91 -5.74 -3.33
N LEU A 248 15.27 -4.97 -2.46
CA LEU A 248 15.38 -5.07 -1.01
C LEU A 248 14.01 -5.39 -0.41
N TRP A 249 13.93 -6.46 0.38
CA TRP A 249 12.68 -7.02 0.89
C TRP A 249 12.69 -6.98 2.41
N PHE A 250 11.62 -6.49 3.03
CA PHE A 250 11.46 -6.42 4.47
C PHE A 250 10.24 -7.23 4.90
N TYR A 251 10.41 -8.14 5.85
CA TYR A 251 9.32 -8.90 6.47
C TYR A 251 9.64 -9.11 7.96
N GLY A 252 8.61 -9.31 8.77
CA GLY A 252 8.76 -9.57 10.21
C GLY A 252 8.13 -10.87 10.66
N ASP A 253 8.47 -11.28 11.87
CA ASP A 253 8.14 -12.60 12.43
C ASP A 253 6.66 -12.75 12.82
N ASN A 254 6.04 -11.67 13.27
CA ASN A 254 4.67 -11.64 13.75
C ASN A 254 3.70 -10.99 12.75
N ASP A 255 3.97 -11.12 11.44
CA ASP A 255 3.08 -10.61 10.38
C ASP A 255 1.80 -11.47 10.34
N GLN A 256 0.65 -10.83 10.56
CA GLN A 256 -0.64 -11.54 10.62
C GLN A 256 -1.22 -11.88 9.24
N LEU A 257 -0.69 -11.30 8.17
CA LEU A 257 -1.10 -11.61 6.79
C LEU A 257 -0.18 -12.66 6.17
N TRP A 258 1.14 -12.54 6.41
CA TRP A 258 2.18 -13.43 5.88
C TRP A 258 2.86 -14.21 7.02
N PRO A 259 2.17 -15.17 7.67
CA PRO A 259 2.76 -15.88 8.79
C PRO A 259 3.97 -16.69 8.36
N GLN A 260 4.95 -16.80 9.27
CA GLN A 260 6.13 -17.63 9.10
C GLN A 260 5.75 -19.09 8.76
N PRO A 261 6.44 -19.78 7.82
CA PRO A 261 7.64 -19.35 7.09
C PRO A 261 7.33 -18.76 5.68
N LEU A 262 6.12 -18.22 5.46
CA LEU A 262 5.70 -17.80 4.13
C LEU A 262 6.63 -16.73 3.50
N PRO A 263 7.08 -15.68 4.20
CA PRO A 263 8.03 -14.71 3.66
C PRO A 263 9.32 -15.31 3.08
N GLN A 264 9.93 -16.26 3.79
CA GLN A 264 11.16 -16.91 3.36
C GLN A 264 10.91 -17.83 2.17
N ARG A 265 9.75 -18.51 2.13
CA ARG A 265 9.34 -19.30 0.96
C ARG A 265 9.17 -18.42 -0.28
N MET A 266 8.49 -17.28 -0.14
CA MET A 266 8.32 -16.30 -1.24
C MET A 266 9.66 -15.76 -1.74
N PHE A 267 10.54 -15.31 -0.83
CA PHE A 267 11.84 -14.77 -1.19
C PHE A 267 12.78 -15.84 -1.79
N GLY A 268 12.80 -17.04 -1.22
CA GLY A 268 13.57 -18.17 -1.72
C GLY A 268 13.18 -18.54 -3.14
N ALA A 269 11.88 -18.71 -3.38
CA ALA A 269 11.36 -19.05 -4.70
C ALA A 269 11.66 -17.95 -5.74
N TYR A 270 11.54 -16.66 -5.38
CA TYR A 270 11.99 -15.55 -6.23
C TYR A 270 13.48 -15.66 -6.58
N ARG A 271 14.33 -15.84 -5.56
CA ARG A 271 15.79 -15.87 -5.72
C ARG A 271 16.30 -17.06 -6.53
N GLU A 272 15.66 -18.22 -6.42
CA GLU A 272 15.98 -19.41 -7.21
C GLU A 272 15.82 -19.15 -8.72
N GLN A 273 14.83 -18.34 -9.10
CA GLN A 273 14.51 -18.04 -10.50
C GLN A 273 15.23 -16.78 -11.02
N ALA A 274 15.57 -15.83 -10.13
CA ALA A 274 16.20 -14.57 -10.52
C ALA A 274 17.59 -14.74 -11.15
N ARG A 275 17.90 -13.87 -12.11
CA ARG A 275 19.18 -13.83 -12.84
C ARG A 275 19.66 -12.38 -13.00
N GLY A 276 20.94 -12.20 -13.34
CA GLY A 276 21.52 -10.87 -13.53
C GLY A 276 21.35 -9.98 -12.28
N PRO A 277 21.07 -8.66 -12.44
CA PRO A 277 20.89 -7.77 -11.29
C PRO A 277 19.77 -8.19 -10.33
N ALA A 278 18.72 -8.88 -10.82
CA ALA A 278 17.65 -9.38 -9.96
C ALA A 278 18.11 -10.48 -8.98
N ALA A 279 19.20 -11.19 -9.30
CA ALA A 279 19.78 -12.19 -8.40
C ALA A 279 20.41 -11.55 -7.14
N GLU A 280 20.65 -10.24 -7.15
CA GLU A 280 21.17 -9.46 -6.01
C GLU A 280 20.07 -9.05 -5.02
N ALA A 281 18.89 -9.67 -5.09
CA ALA A 281 17.83 -9.44 -4.13
C ALA A 281 18.26 -9.76 -2.70
N ARG A 282 17.95 -8.86 -1.75
CA ARG A 282 18.29 -8.98 -0.33
C ARG A 282 17.05 -9.03 0.53
N TYR A 283 17.06 -9.93 1.51
CA TYR A 283 16.02 -10.08 2.51
C TYR A 283 16.49 -9.46 3.83
N VAL A 284 15.62 -8.67 4.44
CA VAL A 284 15.80 -8.07 5.76
C VAL A 284 14.68 -8.58 6.63
N ASP A 285 15.07 -9.36 7.63
CA ASP A 285 14.19 -9.72 8.73
C ASP A 285 14.16 -8.56 9.73
N ILE A 286 12.97 -7.98 9.95
CA ILE A 286 12.80 -6.91 10.94
C ILE A 286 12.50 -7.47 12.34
N GLY A 287 12.40 -8.79 12.48
CA GLY A 287 12.02 -9.48 13.70
C GLY A 287 10.57 -9.23 14.08
N VAL A 288 10.30 -9.28 15.38
CA VAL A 288 8.98 -8.94 15.95
C VAL A 288 8.80 -7.42 15.99
N PHE A 289 7.67 -6.94 15.51
CA PHE A 289 7.30 -5.53 15.58
C PHE A 289 5.86 -5.35 16.09
N GLY A 290 5.72 -4.60 17.18
CA GLY A 290 4.41 -4.34 17.80
C GLY A 290 3.60 -5.62 18.04
N SER A 291 2.28 -5.54 17.82
CA SER A 291 1.39 -6.71 17.80
C SER A 291 1.28 -7.37 16.42
N ASN A 292 1.71 -6.68 15.37
CA ASN A 292 1.64 -7.13 13.98
C ASN A 292 2.76 -6.45 13.19
N SER A 293 3.73 -7.22 12.70
CA SER A 293 4.85 -6.62 11.96
C SER A 293 4.45 -6.04 10.62
N HIS A 294 3.26 -6.34 10.10
CA HIS A 294 2.75 -5.75 8.85
C HIS A 294 2.64 -4.21 8.92
N ASP A 295 2.50 -3.66 10.13
CA ASP A 295 2.21 -2.25 10.38
C ASP A 295 3.45 -1.35 10.47
N PHE A 296 4.66 -1.92 10.35
CA PHE A 296 5.90 -1.19 10.63
C PHE A 296 6.15 -0.01 9.67
N PHE A 297 5.78 -0.16 8.41
CA PHE A 297 6.23 0.67 7.29
C PHE A 297 6.15 2.19 7.53
N ASP A 298 4.99 2.69 7.96
CA ASP A 298 4.72 4.13 8.11
C ASP A 298 4.58 4.56 9.59
N THR A 299 5.45 4.02 10.44
CA THR A 299 5.52 4.37 11.87
C THR A 299 6.89 4.96 12.22
N PRO A 300 7.00 5.81 13.26
CA PRO A 300 8.31 6.31 13.70
C PRO A 300 9.30 5.21 14.07
N ALA A 301 8.82 4.12 14.67
CA ALA A 301 9.66 2.98 15.06
C ALA A 301 10.10 2.17 13.83
N GLY A 302 9.21 1.85 12.90
CA GLY A 302 9.58 1.13 11.69
C GLY A 302 10.50 1.93 10.77
N VAL A 303 10.31 3.26 10.65
CA VAL A 303 11.26 4.13 9.93
C VAL A 303 12.68 3.97 10.45
N ARG A 304 12.88 3.90 11.78
CA ARG A 304 14.22 3.69 12.35
C ARG A 304 14.82 2.33 11.98
N LEU A 305 13.99 1.32 11.76
CA LEU A 305 14.43 -0.02 11.34
C LEU A 305 14.82 -0.04 9.87
N TRP A 306 13.94 0.44 8.98
CA TRP A 306 14.17 0.28 7.54
C TRP A 306 15.06 1.35 6.93
N LEU A 307 15.08 2.58 7.45
CA LEU A 307 15.77 3.71 6.81
C LEU A 307 17.28 3.50 6.62
N PRO A 308 18.03 2.91 7.58
CA PRO A 308 19.44 2.59 7.35
C PRO A 308 19.65 1.56 6.23
N GLN A 309 18.78 0.56 6.15
CA GLN A 309 18.85 -0.52 5.15
C GLN A 309 18.49 -0.01 3.75
N VAL A 310 17.45 0.82 3.65
CA VAL A 310 17.08 1.53 2.42
C VAL A 310 18.20 2.47 2.00
N GLY A 311 18.82 3.20 2.94
CA GLY A 311 19.93 4.09 2.60
C GLY A 311 21.15 3.36 2.08
N ALA A 312 21.51 2.22 2.68
CA ALA A 312 22.56 1.35 2.15
C ALA A 312 22.22 0.85 0.73
N PHE A 313 20.96 0.48 0.48
CA PHE A 313 20.52 0.06 -0.84
C PHE A 313 20.58 1.18 -1.88
N PHE A 314 20.08 2.37 -1.56
CA PHE A 314 20.12 3.51 -2.48
C PHE A 314 21.57 3.85 -2.83
N ARG A 315 22.48 3.84 -1.86
CA ARG A 315 23.91 4.02 -2.14
C ARG A 315 24.50 2.93 -3.01
N SER A 316 24.09 1.66 -2.85
CA SER A 316 24.54 0.58 -3.75
C SER A 316 24.02 0.74 -5.18
N LEU A 317 22.94 1.50 -5.40
CA LEU A 317 22.44 1.89 -6.71
C LEU A 317 23.11 3.16 -7.27
N GLY A 318 24.10 3.72 -6.58
CA GLY A 318 24.75 4.99 -6.95
C GLY A 318 23.90 6.23 -6.65
N LEU A 319 22.90 6.12 -5.78
CA LEU A 319 21.99 7.23 -5.44
C LEU A 319 22.39 7.94 -4.14
N PRO A 320 22.23 9.27 -4.05
CA PRO A 320 22.49 10.03 -2.82
C PRO A 320 21.44 9.70 -1.75
N PHE A 321 21.82 9.58 -0.48
CA PHE A 321 20.84 9.30 0.58
C PHE A 321 21.03 10.14 1.85
N GLU A 322 21.85 11.18 1.77
CA GLU A 322 22.01 12.13 2.86
C GLU A 322 20.91 13.20 2.83
N PRO A 323 20.40 13.65 3.99
CA PRO A 323 19.44 14.75 4.03
C PRO A 323 20.03 16.04 3.47
N VAL A 324 19.31 16.68 2.55
CA VAL A 324 19.67 17.96 1.92
C VAL A 324 18.57 19.03 2.03
N VAL A 325 17.40 18.67 2.56
CA VAL A 325 16.27 19.58 2.79
C VAL A 325 15.87 19.60 4.27
N ASP A 326 15.87 20.79 4.89
CA ASP A 326 15.28 20.99 6.22
C ASP A 326 13.80 21.40 6.13
N LEU A 327 12.91 20.42 6.25
CA LEU A 327 11.46 20.64 6.21
C LEU A 327 10.93 21.58 7.31
N ARG A 328 11.70 21.85 8.38
CA ARG A 328 11.29 22.82 9.41
C ARG A 328 11.35 24.26 8.90
N GLN A 329 12.29 24.55 8.00
CA GLN A 329 12.49 25.88 7.44
C GLN A 329 11.52 26.17 6.29
N VAL A 330 11.03 25.13 5.59
CA VAL A 330 10.06 25.28 4.48
C VAL A 330 8.70 25.79 4.98
N GLY A 331 8.26 25.40 6.18
CA GLY A 331 6.98 25.82 6.75
C GLY A 331 6.99 27.21 7.40
N GLY A 332 8.16 27.81 7.62
CA GLY A 332 8.31 29.09 8.32
C GLY A 332 8.22 30.34 7.43
N GLN A 333 8.04 30.18 6.11
CA GLN A 333 7.92 31.29 5.15
C GLN A 333 6.48 31.60 4.72
N ALA A 334 5.49 31.01 5.41
CA ALA A 334 4.09 31.39 5.32
C ALA A 334 3.69 32.09 6.63
N GLY A 335 4.12 33.35 6.78
CA GLY A 335 3.79 34.24 7.89
C GLY A 335 3.75 35.67 7.39
#